data_AF-A0A7V9HI03-F1
#
_entry.id   AF-A0A7V9HI03-F1
#
_cell.length_a   1.000
_cell.length_b   1.000
_cell.length_c   1.000
_cell.angle_alpha   90.00
_cell.angle_beta   90.00
_cell.angle_gamma   90.00
#
_symmetry.space_group_name_H-M   'P 1'
#
loop_
_entity.id
_entity.type
_entity.pdbx_description
1 polymer ?
#
loop_
_entity_poly.entity_id
_entity_poly.type
_entity_poly.pdbx_seq_one_letter_code
_entity_poly.pdbx_strand_id
1 'polypeptide(L)'
;MELPAWLPSERTVSAFVVLILALTIALLAAGRGDRTLLGAGSNAVPTKSNGQVVAQVEAPRPKLGVAATPEAPAVGGGALLTPAPAIEYATAPLLATPPPDPAYDPMVDGLLPHFRILTYYGHPHDANMGIVGEHAIEDVHRLLIEEAERYEIADPDREVIAAFELIATVAQRVPGADGTYILDTDIKTLTEWVNYAADHDMLVFLDVQIGRGSVAAELEKVRSLLLRPNVHLAIDPEFAVADGQTPGDHIGSVWAESITYAQNELAALVEAHNLPPKVLIVHQFREDMIKEKETLRPVPGVQLVIDADGFGDPDLKTSVYNILVRDEPVEFGGIKLFYRQDKPLMEPSDVVDLNPSPDLVIYQ
;
A
#
# COMPACT_ATOMS: atom_id res chain seq x y z
N MET A 1 0.49 -13.19 -25.01
CA MET A 1 -0.63 -13.07 -25.96
C MET A 1 -0.69 -11.61 -26.36
N GLU A 2 -0.38 -11.24 -27.61
CA GLU A 2 -0.19 -9.83 -27.98
C GLU A 2 -1.53 -9.09 -28.09
N LEU A 3 -1.59 -7.87 -27.55
CA LEU A 3 -2.80 -7.04 -27.55
C LEU A 3 -3.00 -6.32 -28.90
N PRO A 4 -4.25 -6.03 -29.31
CA PRO A 4 -4.51 -5.37 -30.59
C PRO A 4 -3.96 -3.94 -30.68
N ALA A 5 -3.35 -3.60 -31.82
CA ALA A 5 -2.78 -2.28 -32.12
C ALA A 5 -3.81 -1.14 -32.34
N TRP A 6 -4.97 -1.21 -31.70
CA TRP A 6 -5.96 -0.12 -31.63
C TRP A 6 -6.23 0.36 -30.19
N LEU A 7 -5.65 -0.28 -29.16
CA LEU A 7 -5.64 0.30 -27.82
C LEU A 7 -4.78 1.58 -27.81
N PRO A 8 -5.22 2.68 -27.17
CA PRO A 8 -4.38 3.83 -26.90
C PRO A 8 -3.30 3.48 -25.88
N SER A 9 -2.12 4.09 -25.97
CA SER A 9 -1.05 3.88 -24.98
C SER A 9 -1.43 4.48 -23.63
N GLU A 10 -0.96 3.83 -22.54
CA GLU A 10 -1.38 4.07 -21.15
C GLU A 10 -1.26 5.53 -20.71
N ARG A 11 -0.23 6.25 -21.20
CA ARG A 11 -0.03 7.70 -20.99
C ARG A 11 -1.22 8.57 -21.41
N THR A 12 -2.12 8.06 -22.25
CA THR A 12 -3.34 8.75 -22.70
C THR A 12 -4.50 8.58 -21.70
N VAL A 13 -4.51 7.52 -20.90
CA VAL A 13 -5.62 7.17 -20.00
C VAL A 13 -5.53 7.94 -18.68
N SER A 14 -4.35 7.99 -18.06
CA SER A 14 -4.13 8.74 -16.81
C SER A 14 -4.50 10.22 -16.94
N ALA A 15 -4.21 10.82 -18.10
CA ALA A 15 -4.56 12.22 -18.40
C ALA A 15 -6.08 12.48 -18.40
N PHE A 16 -6.90 11.50 -18.80
CA PHE A 16 -8.36 11.63 -18.78
C PHE A 16 -8.94 11.49 -17.37
N VAL A 17 -8.40 10.58 -16.54
CA VAL A 17 -8.84 10.40 -15.15
C VAL A 17 -8.59 11.67 -14.33
N VAL A 18 -7.37 12.21 -14.38
CA VAL A 18 -6.99 13.45 -13.68
C VAL A 18 -7.85 14.64 -14.16
N LEU A 19 -8.09 14.77 -15.47
CA LEU A 19 -8.90 15.85 -16.02
C LEU A 19 -10.36 15.80 -15.56
N ILE A 20 -10.96 14.61 -15.45
CA ILE A 20 -12.34 14.43 -14.98
C ILE A 20 -12.46 14.79 -13.50
N LEU A 21 -11.50 14.35 -12.67
CA LEU A 21 -11.48 14.63 -11.22
C LEU A 21 -11.34 16.14 -10.94
N ALA A 22 -10.45 16.82 -11.67
CA ALA A 22 -10.30 18.27 -11.57
C ALA A 22 -11.57 19.03 -12.00
N LEU A 23 -12.27 18.55 -13.05
CA LEU A 23 -13.49 19.20 -13.54
C LEU A 23 -14.66 19.06 -12.56
N THR A 24 -14.82 17.91 -11.90
CA THR A 24 -15.90 17.70 -10.92
C THR A 24 -15.71 18.56 -9.67
N ILE A 25 -14.48 18.69 -9.16
CA ILE A 25 -14.15 19.58 -8.03
C ILE A 25 -14.42 21.05 -8.41
N ALA A 26 -13.99 21.49 -9.59
CA ALA A 26 -14.25 22.85 -10.08
C ALA A 26 -15.75 23.17 -10.24
N LEU A 27 -16.55 22.21 -10.71
CA LEU A 27 -18.01 22.35 -10.84
C LEU A 27 -18.72 22.37 -9.48
N LEU A 28 -18.23 21.62 -8.48
CA LEU A 28 -18.75 21.66 -7.11
C LEU A 28 -18.43 22.99 -6.42
N ALA A 29 -17.21 23.52 -6.60
CA ALA A 29 -16.81 24.84 -6.10
C ALA A 29 -17.65 25.97 -6.74
N ALA A 30 -17.83 25.93 -8.06
CA ALA A 30 -18.67 26.90 -8.78
C ALA A 30 -20.16 26.84 -8.41
N GLY A 31 -20.62 25.73 -7.82
CA GLY A 31 -22.01 25.56 -7.34
C GLY A 31 -22.38 26.34 -6.08
N ARG A 32 -21.40 26.94 -5.37
CA ARG A 32 -21.60 27.74 -4.15
C ARG A 32 -21.09 29.19 -4.31
N GLY A 33 -21.45 29.83 -5.43
CA GLY A 33 -21.22 31.26 -5.69
C GLY A 33 -22.52 32.06 -5.77
N ASP A 34 -22.51 33.29 -5.25
CA ASP A 34 -23.73 34.07 -5.03
C ASP A 34 -24.29 34.78 -6.28
N ARG A 35 -25.59 35.13 -6.23
CA ARG A 35 -26.31 35.73 -7.37
C ARG A 35 -26.09 37.24 -7.49
N THR A 36 -25.37 37.69 -8.53
CA THR A 36 -25.42 39.08 -9.02
C THR A 36 -25.38 39.17 -10.56
N LEU A 37 -25.63 40.38 -11.09
CA LEU A 37 -26.10 40.62 -12.47
C LEU A 37 -25.00 41.11 -13.44
N LEU A 38 -25.40 41.24 -14.72
CA LEU A 38 -24.70 41.84 -15.89
C LEU A 38 -23.82 40.87 -16.71
N GLY A 39 -23.81 40.91 -18.05
CA GLY A 39 -24.74 41.62 -18.95
C GLY A 39 -24.30 41.72 -20.43
N ALA A 40 -25.05 41.03 -21.32
CA ALA A 40 -25.22 41.28 -22.77
C ALA A 40 -24.04 41.21 -23.77
N GLY A 41 -24.31 40.51 -24.90
CA GLY A 41 -23.71 40.72 -26.24
C GLY A 41 -22.57 39.78 -26.66
N SER A 42 -22.31 39.50 -27.95
CA SER A 42 -23.15 39.38 -29.18
C SER A 42 -22.24 38.96 -30.37
N ASN A 43 -22.82 38.39 -31.44
CA ASN A 43 -22.24 38.18 -32.79
C ASN A 43 -21.15 37.09 -32.96
N ALA A 44 -20.83 36.77 -34.23
CA ALA A 44 -20.22 35.50 -34.65
C ALA A 44 -19.29 35.61 -35.90
N VAL A 45 -18.43 34.58 -36.09
CA VAL A 45 -18.14 33.78 -37.34
C VAL A 45 -18.20 34.51 -38.71
N PRO A 46 -17.23 34.37 -39.67
CA PRO A 46 -16.42 33.18 -40.07
C PRO A 46 -14.88 33.48 -40.19
N THR A 47 -13.95 32.90 -41.02
CA THR A 47 -14.00 32.08 -42.27
C THR A 47 -12.69 31.31 -42.64
N LYS A 48 -12.75 29.96 -42.73
CA LYS A 48 -12.10 28.98 -43.68
C LYS A 48 -10.59 28.99 -44.07
N SER A 49 -10.18 27.81 -44.60
CA SER A 49 -9.00 27.46 -45.45
C SER A 49 -7.68 27.19 -44.71
N ASN A 50 -6.90 26.11 -44.93
CA ASN A 50 -6.99 24.85 -45.75
C ASN A 50 -5.90 23.85 -45.21
N GLY A 51 -5.72 22.59 -45.64
CA GLY A 51 -6.37 21.69 -46.61
C GLY A 51 -5.39 20.60 -47.15
N GLN A 52 -5.89 19.46 -47.69
CA GLN A 52 -5.13 18.29 -48.22
C GLN A 52 -4.36 17.43 -47.15
N VAL A 53 -4.36 16.08 -47.06
CA VAL A 53 -4.64 14.90 -47.93
C VAL A 53 -3.54 14.66 -49.00
N VAL A 54 -2.92 13.50 -49.21
CA VAL A 54 -3.14 12.08 -48.80
C VAL A 54 -2.00 11.60 -47.82
N ALA A 55 -1.64 10.34 -47.53
CA ALA A 55 -1.85 8.99 -48.10
C ALA A 55 -1.80 7.85 -47.03
N GLN A 56 -1.83 6.58 -47.47
CA GLN A 56 -1.46 5.38 -46.70
C GLN A 56 -0.41 4.56 -47.48
N VAL A 57 0.39 3.74 -46.78
CA VAL A 57 1.19 2.61 -47.33
C VAL A 57 1.12 1.45 -46.32
N GLU A 58 1.07 0.20 -46.80
CA GLU A 58 0.82 -1.00 -45.98
C GLU A 58 1.86 -2.12 -46.24
N ALA A 59 1.99 -3.03 -45.27
CA ALA A 59 2.61 -4.37 -45.37
C ALA A 59 4.16 -4.43 -45.43
N PRO A 60 4.81 -5.58 -45.11
CA PRO A 60 4.24 -6.90 -44.77
C PRO A 60 4.63 -7.47 -43.38
N ARG A 61 3.96 -8.57 -42.97
CA ARG A 61 4.27 -9.36 -41.77
C ARG A 61 5.04 -10.66 -42.13
N PRO A 62 5.97 -11.15 -41.29
CA PRO A 62 6.50 -12.51 -41.36
C PRO A 62 5.49 -13.57 -40.88
N LYS A 63 5.78 -14.86 -41.14
CA LYS A 63 5.03 -16.02 -40.62
C LYS A 63 5.98 -17.11 -40.07
N LEU A 64 5.80 -17.50 -38.81
CA LEU A 64 6.16 -18.79 -38.21
C LEU A 64 5.12 -19.08 -37.10
N GLY A 65 4.85 -20.30 -36.64
CA GLY A 65 5.30 -21.64 -37.05
C GLY A 65 4.90 -22.65 -35.95
N VAL A 66 4.27 -23.78 -36.28
CA VAL A 66 3.63 -24.67 -35.28
C VAL A 66 4.36 -26.01 -35.13
N ALA A 67 4.90 -26.27 -33.93
CA ALA A 67 5.32 -27.57 -33.36
C ALA A 67 5.99 -27.32 -31.99
N ALA A 68 6.04 -28.24 -31.01
CA ALA A 68 5.22 -29.42 -30.69
C ALA A 68 5.53 -29.86 -29.24
N THR A 69 4.62 -30.58 -28.58
CA THR A 69 4.81 -31.11 -27.21
C THR A 69 5.65 -32.41 -27.20
N PRO A 70 6.40 -32.69 -26.12
CA PRO A 70 6.67 -34.05 -25.68
C PRO A 70 6.25 -34.34 -24.22
N GLU A 71 6.20 -35.63 -23.88
CA GLU A 71 5.56 -36.19 -22.68
C GLU A 71 6.36 -36.07 -21.37
N ALA A 72 5.69 -36.31 -20.24
CA ALA A 72 6.30 -36.52 -18.92
C ALA A 72 6.47 -38.03 -18.61
N PRO A 73 7.54 -38.43 -17.87
CA PRO A 73 7.69 -39.78 -17.33
C PRO A 73 6.91 -39.96 -16.00
N ALA A 74 6.61 -41.21 -15.64
CA ALA A 74 5.71 -41.55 -14.54
C ALA A 74 6.40 -41.85 -13.18
N VAL A 75 5.56 -41.86 -12.14
CA VAL A 75 5.83 -42.10 -10.70
C VAL A 75 6.71 -43.34 -10.42
N GLY A 76 7.59 -43.24 -9.41
CA GLY A 76 8.22 -44.40 -8.79
C GLY A 76 8.76 -44.14 -7.37
N GLY A 77 8.48 -45.07 -6.44
CA GLY A 77 9.11 -45.16 -5.12
C GLY A 77 8.47 -44.32 -4.01
N GLY A 78 7.84 -44.98 -3.04
CA GLY A 78 7.41 -44.32 -1.80
C GLY A 78 8.56 -44.22 -0.79
N ALA A 79 8.70 -43.06 -0.15
CA ALA A 79 9.55 -42.84 1.01
C ALA A 79 8.69 -42.43 2.21
N LEU A 80 9.12 -42.78 3.42
CA LEU A 80 8.41 -42.45 4.66
C LEU A 80 8.52 -40.94 4.93
N LEU A 81 7.39 -40.29 5.23
CA LEU A 81 7.36 -38.89 5.64
C LEU A 81 8.00 -38.74 7.02
N THR A 82 9.28 -38.39 7.06
CA THR A 82 9.88 -37.74 8.23
C THR A 82 9.22 -36.37 8.41
N PRO A 83 8.81 -35.96 9.62
CA PRO A 83 8.40 -34.58 9.85
C PRO A 83 9.57 -33.65 9.48
N ALA A 84 9.26 -32.51 8.86
CA ALA A 84 10.27 -31.49 8.58
C ALA A 84 10.87 -31.00 9.92
N PRO A 85 12.18 -30.66 9.96
CA PRO A 85 12.74 -29.99 11.12
C PRO A 85 12.02 -28.66 11.34
N ALA A 86 11.79 -28.29 12.60
CA ALA A 86 11.35 -26.95 12.92
C ALA A 86 12.41 -25.96 12.43
N ILE A 87 12.00 -24.89 11.74
CA ILE A 87 12.91 -23.86 11.30
C ILE A 87 13.32 -23.04 12.53
N GLU A 88 14.58 -23.18 12.92
CA GLU A 88 15.20 -22.39 13.98
C GLU A 88 15.60 -21.03 13.39
N TYR A 89 14.68 -20.07 13.44
CA TYR A 89 14.88 -18.73 12.89
C TYR A 89 15.89 -17.92 13.71
N ALA A 90 16.65 -17.06 13.04
CA ALA A 90 17.40 -16.02 13.74
C ALA A 90 16.43 -15.10 14.49
N THR A 91 16.64 -14.97 15.81
CA THR A 91 15.97 -13.98 16.64
C THR A 91 16.64 -12.63 16.40
N ALA A 92 15.91 -11.69 15.80
CA ALA A 92 16.25 -10.28 15.88
C ALA A 92 16.48 -9.89 17.35
N PRO A 93 17.35 -8.91 17.66
CA PRO A 93 17.33 -8.27 18.96
C PRO A 93 15.91 -7.74 19.22
N LEU A 94 15.33 -8.12 20.36
CA LEU A 94 14.06 -7.51 20.76
C LEU A 94 14.35 -6.09 21.22
N LEU A 95 13.82 -5.10 20.49
CA LEU A 95 13.34 -3.88 21.14
C LEU A 95 12.41 -4.33 22.27
N ALA A 96 12.87 -4.14 23.52
CA ALA A 96 12.51 -5.01 24.64
C ALA A 96 11.14 -4.69 25.28
N THR A 97 10.08 -4.81 24.49
CA THR A 97 8.70 -4.80 24.97
C THR A 97 8.34 -6.17 25.58
N PRO A 98 7.64 -6.21 26.73
CA PRO A 98 7.12 -7.45 27.30
C PRO A 98 5.96 -8.01 26.45
N PRO A 99 5.65 -9.31 26.54
CA PRO A 99 4.39 -9.83 26.00
C PRO A 99 3.20 -9.16 26.71
N PRO A 100 2.05 -8.98 26.03
CA PRO A 100 0.96 -8.16 26.53
C PRO A 100 0.35 -8.73 27.82
N ASP A 101 0.33 -7.90 28.86
CA ASP A 101 -0.50 -8.14 30.05
C ASP A 101 -1.99 -7.97 29.66
N PRO A 102 -2.95 -8.68 30.29
CA PRO A 102 -4.38 -8.32 30.20
C PRO A 102 -4.70 -6.88 30.66
N ALA A 103 -3.74 -6.15 31.24
CA ALA A 103 -3.78 -4.71 31.52
C ALA A 103 -3.05 -3.83 30.47
N TYR A 104 -2.66 -4.38 29.31
CA TYR A 104 -1.94 -3.70 28.22
C TYR A 104 -2.49 -2.31 27.90
N ASP A 105 -1.60 -1.32 27.89
CA ASP A 105 -1.87 0.02 27.40
C ASP A 105 -1.01 0.26 26.14
N PRO A 106 -1.59 0.48 24.94
CA PRO A 106 -0.82 0.73 23.73
C PRO A 106 0.09 1.97 23.86
N MET A 107 -0.22 2.90 24.77
CA MET A 107 0.59 4.10 25.05
C MET A 107 1.76 3.84 26.02
N VAL A 108 1.92 2.61 26.54
CA VAL A 108 2.99 2.23 27.49
C VAL A 108 3.78 1.01 27.00
N ASP A 109 3.09 0.01 26.47
CA ASP A 109 3.67 -1.28 26.08
C ASP A 109 3.96 -1.41 24.57
N GLY A 110 3.45 -0.46 23.76
CA GLY A 110 3.61 -0.41 22.30
C GLY A 110 4.82 0.42 21.81
N LEU A 111 5.02 0.40 20.49
CA LEU A 111 6.04 1.23 19.83
C LEU A 111 5.56 2.68 19.66
N LEU A 112 4.31 2.85 19.21
CA LEU A 112 3.71 4.16 19.01
C LEU A 112 3.09 4.64 20.35
N PRO A 113 3.14 5.95 20.70
CA PRO A 113 3.72 7.05 19.94
C PRO A 113 5.18 7.37 20.33
N HIS A 114 5.86 6.51 21.10
CA HIS A 114 7.22 6.77 21.60
C HIS A 114 8.27 6.81 20.49
N PHE A 115 8.13 5.93 19.51
CA PHE A 115 8.94 5.90 18.29
C PHE A 115 8.12 6.40 17.11
N ARG A 116 8.77 6.98 16.09
CA ARG A 116 8.18 7.16 14.76
C ARG A 116 8.63 5.99 13.88
N ILE A 117 7.71 5.36 13.17
CA ILE A 117 8.06 4.33 12.19
C ILE A 117 8.24 5.01 10.83
N LEU A 118 9.39 4.82 10.20
CA LEU A 118 9.66 5.26 8.83
C LEU A 118 9.81 4.03 7.93
N THR A 119 9.01 3.94 6.87
CA THR A 119 9.00 2.76 6.00
C THR A 119 9.11 3.10 4.51
N TYR A 120 9.81 2.24 3.78
CA TYR A 120 9.89 2.26 2.32
C TYR A 120 9.00 1.17 1.74
N TYR A 121 8.09 1.54 0.83
CA TYR A 121 7.04 0.69 0.28
C TYR A 121 7.45 0.05 -1.06
N GLY A 122 6.97 -1.17 -1.32
CA GLY A 122 6.80 -1.69 -2.67
C GLY A 122 6.96 -3.20 -2.81
N HIS A 123 7.06 -3.65 -4.07
CA HIS A 123 7.27 -5.06 -4.40
C HIS A 123 8.73 -5.33 -4.80
N PRO A 124 9.47 -6.24 -4.12
CA PRO A 124 10.90 -6.49 -4.38
C PRO A 124 11.31 -6.86 -5.81
N HIS A 125 10.36 -7.24 -6.67
CA HIS A 125 10.63 -7.61 -8.07
C HIS A 125 10.03 -6.64 -9.11
N ASP A 126 9.47 -5.49 -8.70
CA ASP A 126 8.95 -4.49 -9.65
C ASP A 126 9.23 -3.02 -9.23
N ALA A 127 10.17 -2.40 -9.93
CA ALA A 127 10.56 -0.98 -9.84
C ALA A 127 9.43 0.03 -10.11
N ASN A 128 8.28 -0.40 -10.63
CA ASN A 128 7.10 0.45 -10.82
C ASN A 128 6.16 0.44 -9.60
N MET A 129 6.38 -0.44 -8.62
CA MET A 129 5.49 -0.64 -7.46
C MET A 129 5.98 0.06 -6.18
N GLY A 130 7.11 0.78 -6.23
CA GLY A 130 7.67 1.54 -5.11
C GLY A 130 9.18 1.36 -4.98
N ILE A 131 9.82 2.20 -4.16
CA ILE A 131 11.28 2.28 -3.99
C ILE A 131 11.93 0.94 -3.58
N VAL A 132 11.21 0.07 -2.88
CA VAL A 132 11.64 -1.32 -2.55
C VAL A 132 12.03 -2.13 -3.79
N GLY A 133 11.35 -1.92 -4.93
CA GLY A 133 11.64 -2.61 -6.18
C GLY A 133 12.66 -1.92 -7.09
N GLU A 134 13.12 -0.71 -6.75
CA GLU A 134 14.01 0.09 -7.59
C GLU A 134 15.50 -0.18 -7.36
N HIS A 135 15.86 -0.75 -6.21
CA HIS A 135 17.24 -0.95 -5.76
C HIS A 135 17.46 -2.33 -5.11
N ALA A 136 18.72 -2.70 -4.86
CA ALA A 136 19.04 -3.87 -4.04
C ALA A 136 18.73 -3.59 -2.56
N ILE A 137 18.50 -4.63 -1.76
CA ILE A 137 18.07 -4.49 -0.36
C ILE A 137 19.05 -3.66 0.48
N GLU A 138 20.36 -3.76 0.24
CA GLU A 138 21.38 -2.96 0.91
C GLU A 138 21.37 -1.48 0.50
N ASP A 139 20.96 -1.18 -0.73
CA ASP A 139 20.77 0.19 -1.22
C ASP A 139 19.47 0.80 -0.69
N VAL A 140 18.36 0.04 -0.65
CA VAL A 140 17.09 0.47 -0.04
C VAL A 140 17.29 0.74 1.46
N HIS A 141 17.96 -0.16 2.18
CA HIS A 141 18.32 0.01 3.59
C HIS A 141 19.14 1.29 3.81
N ARG A 142 20.23 1.49 3.06
CA ARG A 142 21.05 2.70 3.23
C ARG A 142 20.23 3.98 3.00
N LEU A 143 19.45 4.03 1.91
CA LEU A 143 18.61 5.20 1.59
C LEU A 143 17.51 5.45 2.63
N LEU A 144 17.06 4.42 3.34
CA LEU A 144 16.07 4.53 4.41
C LEU A 144 16.68 5.06 5.71
N ILE A 145 17.89 4.64 6.07
CA ILE A 145 18.63 5.21 7.21
C ILE A 145 19.02 6.67 6.94
N GLU A 146 19.47 6.98 5.71
CA GLU A 146 19.72 8.36 5.27
C GLU A 146 18.49 9.27 5.39
N GLU A 147 17.26 8.73 5.26
CA GLU A 147 16.01 9.49 5.48
C GLU A 147 15.58 9.49 6.95
N ALA A 148 15.80 8.41 7.70
CA ALA A 148 15.54 8.33 9.14
C ALA A 148 16.32 9.40 9.92
N GLU A 149 17.62 9.55 9.63
CA GLU A 149 18.45 10.63 10.19
C GLU A 149 17.85 12.02 9.95
N ARG A 150 17.13 12.24 8.83
CA ARG A 150 16.47 13.53 8.54
C ARG A 150 15.22 13.76 9.38
N TYR A 151 14.49 12.70 9.72
CA TYR A 151 13.34 12.79 10.63
C TYR A 151 13.80 13.03 12.08
N GLU A 152 14.88 12.40 12.54
CA GLU A 152 15.46 12.68 13.86
C GLU A 152 16.06 14.09 13.98
N ILE A 153 16.54 14.67 12.86
CA ILE A 153 16.95 16.08 12.81
C ILE A 153 15.74 17.03 12.85
N ALA A 154 14.59 16.61 12.33
CA ALA A 154 13.35 17.42 12.32
C ALA A 154 12.60 17.35 13.66
N ASP A 155 12.59 16.19 14.32
CA ASP A 155 11.88 15.91 15.57
C ASP A 155 12.80 15.14 16.55
N PRO A 156 13.76 15.83 17.19
CA PRO A 156 14.84 15.20 17.98
C PRO A 156 14.40 14.65 19.34
N ASP A 157 13.12 14.79 19.70
CA ASP A 157 12.53 14.19 20.90
C ASP A 157 11.88 12.80 20.60
N ARG A 158 11.89 12.33 19.33
CA ARG A 158 11.24 11.08 18.89
C ARG A 158 12.13 10.24 17.95
N GLU A 159 12.71 9.17 18.48
CA GLU A 159 13.57 8.20 17.78
C GLU A 159 12.83 7.49 16.62
N VAL A 160 13.55 7.22 15.52
CA VAL A 160 12.96 6.68 14.27
C VAL A 160 13.32 5.20 14.06
N ILE A 161 12.31 4.33 14.05
CA ILE A 161 12.47 2.92 13.69
C ILE A 161 12.29 2.77 12.17
N ALA A 162 13.35 2.33 11.49
CA ALA A 162 13.34 2.02 10.08
C ALA A 162 12.61 0.67 9.78
N ALA A 163 11.87 0.63 8.68
CA ALA A 163 11.09 -0.53 8.27
C ALA A 163 11.00 -0.69 6.74
N PHE A 164 10.68 -1.90 6.28
CA PHE A 164 10.24 -2.13 4.90
C PHE A 164 8.74 -2.47 4.87
N GLU A 165 8.01 -2.00 3.87
CA GLU A 165 6.63 -2.40 3.62
C GLU A 165 6.56 -3.13 2.29
N LEU A 166 6.36 -4.44 2.38
CA LEU A 166 6.53 -5.39 1.29
C LEU A 166 5.17 -5.88 0.83
N ILE A 167 4.82 -5.60 -0.41
CA ILE A 167 3.60 -6.15 -1.03
C ILE A 167 3.74 -7.68 -1.07
N ALA A 168 2.93 -8.37 -0.27
CA ALA A 168 2.96 -9.81 -0.07
C ALA A 168 1.88 -10.53 -0.90
N THR A 169 0.76 -9.85 -1.17
CA THR A 169 -0.27 -10.28 -2.13
C THR A 169 -0.52 -9.15 -3.12
N VAL A 170 -0.28 -9.39 -4.41
CA VAL A 170 -0.30 -8.35 -5.45
C VAL A 170 -1.58 -8.43 -6.28
N ALA A 171 -2.38 -7.37 -6.26
CA ALA A 171 -3.60 -7.29 -7.04
C ALA A 171 -3.34 -7.16 -8.55
N GLN A 172 -4.11 -7.92 -9.33
CA GLN A 172 -3.96 -8.08 -10.78
C GLN A 172 -5.15 -7.47 -11.53
N ARG A 173 -4.94 -7.06 -12.78
CA ARG A 173 -6.03 -6.71 -13.71
C ARG A 173 -6.69 -7.93 -14.38
N VAL A 174 -6.13 -9.13 -14.19
CA VAL A 174 -6.59 -10.40 -14.79
C VAL A 174 -6.82 -11.41 -13.66
N PRO A 175 -7.93 -12.16 -13.63
CA PRO A 175 -8.18 -13.13 -12.57
C PRO A 175 -7.16 -14.28 -12.59
N GLY A 176 -6.73 -14.71 -11.41
CA GLY A 176 -6.10 -16.01 -11.19
C GLY A 176 -7.07 -17.18 -11.45
N ALA A 177 -6.58 -18.41 -11.31
CA ALA A 177 -7.38 -19.63 -11.54
C ALA A 177 -8.51 -19.83 -10.50
N ASP A 178 -8.41 -19.15 -9.37
CA ASP A 178 -9.36 -19.04 -8.26
C ASP A 178 -10.39 -17.91 -8.44
N GLY A 179 -10.11 -16.94 -9.32
CA GLY A 179 -10.93 -15.74 -9.53
C GLY A 179 -10.69 -14.59 -8.55
N THR A 180 -9.69 -14.67 -7.66
CA THR A 180 -9.41 -13.62 -6.63
C THR A 180 -8.76 -12.36 -7.18
N TYR A 181 -8.18 -12.42 -8.38
CA TYR A 181 -7.31 -11.38 -8.95
C TYR A 181 -6.02 -11.14 -8.12
N ILE A 182 -5.55 -12.11 -7.34
CA ILE A 182 -4.28 -12.01 -6.62
C ILE A 182 -3.16 -12.82 -7.30
N LEU A 183 -1.94 -12.30 -7.21
CA LEU A 183 -0.69 -13.02 -7.40
C LEU A 183 0.11 -12.94 -6.08
N ASP A 184 0.42 -14.08 -5.47
CA ASP A 184 1.16 -14.13 -4.22
C ASP A 184 2.66 -13.87 -4.45
N THR A 185 3.27 -13.01 -3.64
CA THR A 185 4.73 -12.85 -3.59
C THR A 185 5.34 -14.07 -2.90
N ASP A 186 6.41 -14.63 -3.47
CA ASP A 186 6.90 -15.91 -3.00
C ASP A 186 7.49 -15.83 -1.58
N ILE A 187 7.19 -16.85 -0.78
CA ILE A 187 7.55 -16.87 0.65
C ILE A 187 9.07 -16.83 0.89
N LYS A 188 9.90 -17.25 -0.09
CA LYS A 188 11.37 -17.14 0.02
C LYS A 188 11.78 -15.67 -0.11
N THR A 189 11.26 -14.94 -1.09
CA THR A 189 11.49 -13.48 -1.22
C THR A 189 11.09 -12.75 0.06
N LEU A 190 9.88 -12.98 0.58
CA LEU A 190 9.44 -12.33 1.82
C LEU A 190 10.33 -12.72 3.03
N THR A 191 10.72 -14.00 3.15
CA THR A 191 11.64 -14.47 4.21
C THR A 191 13.04 -13.83 4.10
N GLU A 192 13.52 -13.56 2.89
CA GLU A 192 14.83 -12.94 2.64
C GLU A 192 14.89 -11.51 3.20
N TRP A 193 13.88 -10.70 2.89
CA TRP A 193 13.77 -9.34 3.42
C TRP A 193 13.47 -9.31 4.92
N VAL A 194 12.61 -10.20 5.42
CA VAL A 194 12.31 -10.33 6.87
C VAL A 194 13.55 -10.71 7.67
N ASN A 195 14.43 -11.58 7.14
CA ASN A 195 15.69 -11.94 7.79
C ASN A 195 16.69 -10.78 7.74
N TYR A 196 16.84 -10.11 6.59
CA TYR A 196 17.71 -8.94 6.48
C TYR A 196 17.32 -7.84 7.48
N ALA A 197 16.02 -7.51 7.56
CA ALA A 197 15.52 -6.55 8.53
C ALA A 197 15.78 -6.99 9.98
N ALA A 198 15.59 -8.28 10.29
CA ALA A 198 15.89 -8.85 11.60
C ALA A 198 17.39 -8.80 11.99
N ASP A 199 18.29 -8.91 11.02
CA ASP A 199 19.74 -8.79 11.21
C ASP A 199 20.21 -7.32 11.30
N HIS A 200 19.31 -6.35 11.08
CA HIS A 200 19.56 -4.90 11.06
C HIS A 200 18.63 -4.09 11.99
N ASP A 201 18.00 -4.73 12.98
CA ASP A 201 17.09 -4.09 13.96
C ASP A 201 15.86 -3.38 13.36
N MET A 202 15.50 -3.72 12.11
CA MET A 202 14.39 -3.13 11.36
C MET A 202 13.09 -3.96 11.44
N LEU A 203 11.97 -3.27 11.25
CA LEU A 203 10.64 -3.89 11.11
C LEU A 203 10.33 -4.27 9.65
N VAL A 204 9.37 -5.17 9.45
CA VAL A 204 8.77 -5.44 8.15
C VAL A 204 7.25 -5.45 8.26
N PHE A 205 6.58 -4.66 7.43
CA PHE A 205 5.15 -4.74 7.19
C PHE A 205 4.90 -5.61 5.96
N LEU A 206 4.00 -6.58 6.08
CA LEU A 206 3.52 -7.37 4.95
C LEU A 206 2.21 -6.75 4.48
N ASP A 207 2.25 -6.05 3.35
CA ASP A 207 1.09 -5.44 2.71
C ASP A 207 0.26 -6.49 1.97
N VAL A 208 -1.03 -6.57 2.31
CA VAL A 208 -1.99 -7.45 1.64
C VAL A 208 -3.01 -6.67 0.83
N GLN A 209 -2.84 -6.69 -0.49
CA GLN A 209 -3.85 -6.24 -1.44
C GLN A 209 -4.88 -7.36 -1.60
N ILE A 210 -6.17 -7.02 -1.50
CA ILE A 210 -7.24 -8.02 -1.24
C ILE A 210 -7.91 -8.56 -2.51
N GLY A 211 -7.91 -7.82 -3.61
CA GLY A 211 -8.55 -8.23 -4.86
C GLY A 211 -10.06 -8.48 -4.68
N ARG A 212 -10.54 -9.65 -5.12
CA ARG A 212 -11.86 -10.21 -4.77
C ARG A 212 -11.78 -11.30 -3.69
N GLY A 213 -10.66 -11.38 -2.97
CA GLY A 213 -10.46 -12.28 -1.84
C GLY A 213 -11.10 -11.74 -0.55
N SER A 214 -10.41 -11.90 0.57
CA SER A 214 -10.83 -11.33 1.86
C SER A 214 -9.62 -11.13 2.76
N VAL A 215 -9.67 -10.15 3.67
CA VAL A 215 -8.58 -9.89 4.64
C VAL A 215 -8.18 -11.16 5.38
N ALA A 216 -9.13 -12.03 5.76
CA ALA A 216 -8.85 -13.31 6.40
C ALA A 216 -8.07 -14.30 5.50
N ALA A 217 -8.38 -14.36 4.21
CA ALA A 217 -7.70 -15.24 3.26
C ALA A 217 -6.27 -14.77 2.97
N GLU A 218 -6.05 -13.47 2.83
CA GLU A 218 -4.72 -12.92 2.57
C GLU A 218 -3.83 -12.94 3.82
N LEU A 219 -4.40 -12.68 5.01
CA LEU A 219 -3.69 -12.81 6.30
C LEU A 219 -3.18 -14.25 6.53
N GLU A 220 -3.97 -15.28 6.22
CA GLU A 220 -3.56 -16.68 6.37
C GLU A 220 -2.30 -17.01 5.53
N LYS A 221 -2.17 -16.44 4.31
CA LYS A 221 -0.98 -16.62 3.46
C LYS A 221 0.30 -16.15 4.14
N VAL A 222 0.24 -15.01 4.85
CA VAL A 222 1.38 -14.39 5.55
C VAL A 222 1.52 -14.79 7.02
N ARG A 223 0.56 -15.54 7.58
CA ARG A 223 0.48 -15.92 9.01
C ARG A 223 1.73 -16.60 9.56
N SER A 224 2.47 -17.33 8.71
CA SER A 224 3.74 -17.95 9.08
C SER A 224 4.89 -16.97 9.34
N LEU A 225 4.87 -15.78 8.72
CA LEU A 225 5.86 -14.71 8.94
C LEU A 225 5.46 -13.77 10.06
N LEU A 226 4.16 -13.54 10.29
CA LEU A 226 3.65 -12.73 11.42
C LEU A 226 4.06 -13.27 12.81
N LEU A 227 4.48 -14.54 12.88
CA LEU A 227 5.09 -15.18 14.06
C LEU A 227 6.50 -14.65 14.40
N ARG A 228 7.17 -13.91 13.50
CA ARG A 228 8.44 -13.24 13.81
C ARG A 228 8.16 -11.96 14.61
N PRO A 229 9.01 -11.57 15.59
CA PRO A 229 8.72 -10.43 16.45
C PRO A 229 8.62 -9.12 15.68
N ASN A 230 9.55 -8.86 14.76
CA ASN A 230 9.68 -7.63 13.96
C ASN A 230 8.76 -7.56 12.71
N VAL A 231 7.83 -8.51 12.54
CA VAL A 231 6.95 -8.58 11.36
C VAL A 231 5.52 -8.17 11.71
N HIS A 232 4.96 -7.27 10.91
CA HIS A 232 3.68 -6.60 11.07
C HIS A 232 2.82 -6.77 9.80
N LEU A 233 1.60 -6.25 9.81
CA LEU A 233 0.65 -6.37 8.71
C LEU A 233 0.23 -4.98 8.22
N ALA A 234 0.09 -4.83 6.92
CA ALA A 234 -0.59 -3.70 6.28
C ALA A 234 -1.74 -4.24 5.42
N ILE A 235 -2.85 -3.50 5.35
CA ILE A 235 -4.00 -3.82 4.51
C ILE A 235 -4.19 -2.69 3.52
N ASP A 236 -4.34 -3.03 2.24
CA ASP A 236 -4.69 -2.08 1.20
C ASP A 236 -6.15 -2.25 0.73
N PRO A 237 -7.07 -1.39 1.18
CA PRO A 237 -8.47 -1.41 0.76
C PRO A 237 -8.68 -0.99 -0.70
N GLU A 238 -7.72 -0.31 -1.35
CA GLU A 238 -7.94 0.21 -2.70
C GLU A 238 -8.13 -0.92 -3.72
N PHE A 239 -7.56 -2.09 -3.43
CA PHE A 239 -7.68 -3.28 -4.26
C PHE A 239 -8.83 -4.23 -3.84
N ALA A 240 -9.54 -3.96 -2.73
CA ALA A 240 -10.64 -4.78 -2.21
C ALA A 240 -11.96 -4.55 -2.97
N VAL A 241 -12.07 -5.09 -4.19
CA VAL A 241 -13.17 -4.83 -5.14
C VAL A 241 -14.27 -5.89 -5.11
N ALA A 242 -15.49 -5.48 -5.48
CA ALA A 242 -16.66 -6.36 -5.47
C ALA A 242 -16.75 -7.29 -6.71
N ASP A 243 -17.70 -8.22 -6.67
CA ASP A 243 -18.05 -9.07 -7.81
C ASP A 243 -18.30 -8.26 -9.10
N GLY A 244 -17.62 -8.66 -10.18
CA GLY A 244 -17.67 -7.98 -11.48
C GLY A 244 -16.76 -6.76 -11.63
N GLN A 245 -16.14 -6.26 -10.56
CA GLN A 245 -15.16 -5.16 -10.61
C GLN A 245 -13.72 -5.68 -10.76
N THR A 246 -12.82 -4.86 -11.31
CA THR A 246 -11.39 -5.20 -11.52
C THR A 246 -10.52 -4.29 -10.66
N PRO A 247 -9.56 -4.82 -9.86
CA PRO A 247 -8.63 -4.00 -9.07
C PRO A 247 -7.81 -3.06 -9.96
N GLY A 248 -7.54 -1.84 -9.49
CA GLY A 248 -6.79 -0.82 -10.24
C GLY A 248 -7.54 -0.23 -11.46
N ASP A 249 -8.71 -0.75 -11.82
CA ASP A 249 -9.68 -0.09 -12.70
C ASP A 249 -10.87 0.47 -11.91
N HIS A 250 -11.17 -0.17 -10.78
CA HIS A 250 -12.13 0.24 -9.76
C HIS A 250 -11.38 0.31 -8.43
N ILE A 251 -11.70 1.30 -7.60
CA ILE A 251 -11.17 1.37 -6.24
C ILE A 251 -12.13 0.70 -5.28
N GLY A 252 -11.59 -0.21 -4.48
CA GLY A 252 -12.27 -1.02 -3.50
C GLY A 252 -12.60 -0.32 -2.17
N SER A 253 -13.01 -1.15 -1.21
CA SER A 253 -13.23 -0.76 0.19
C SER A 253 -13.34 -2.00 1.08
N VAL A 254 -12.83 -1.93 2.31
CA VAL A 254 -13.05 -2.94 3.36
C VAL A 254 -14.10 -2.46 4.37
N TRP A 255 -14.65 -3.37 5.16
CA TRP A 255 -15.47 -3.04 6.33
C TRP A 255 -14.61 -2.97 7.59
N ALA A 256 -15.00 -2.15 8.55
CA ALA A 256 -14.39 -2.10 9.87
C ALA A 256 -14.38 -3.46 10.58
N GLU A 257 -15.36 -4.33 10.34
CA GLU A 257 -15.36 -5.73 10.79
C GLU A 257 -14.14 -6.52 10.26
N SER A 258 -13.73 -6.29 9.01
CA SER A 258 -12.56 -6.97 8.40
C SER A 258 -11.23 -6.51 8.99
N ILE A 259 -11.12 -5.22 9.34
CA ILE A 259 -9.95 -4.66 10.06
C ILE A 259 -9.95 -5.20 11.50
N THR A 260 -11.11 -5.20 12.17
CA THR A 260 -11.29 -5.75 13.52
C THR A 260 -10.95 -7.24 13.56
N TYR A 261 -11.28 -8.01 12.51
CA TYR A 261 -10.84 -9.40 12.38
C TYR A 261 -9.31 -9.52 12.35
N ALA A 262 -8.63 -8.71 11.54
CA ALA A 262 -7.16 -8.71 11.48
C ALA A 262 -6.52 -8.30 12.81
N GLN A 263 -7.07 -7.29 13.51
CA GLN A 263 -6.64 -6.93 14.86
C GLN A 263 -6.77 -8.11 15.84
N ASN A 264 -7.88 -8.86 15.79
CA ASN A 264 -8.09 -10.01 16.69
C ASN A 264 -7.18 -11.21 16.36
N GLU A 265 -6.93 -11.53 15.08
CA GLU A 265 -5.94 -12.56 14.71
C GLU A 265 -4.52 -12.18 15.11
N LEU A 266 -4.13 -10.91 14.91
CA LEU A 266 -2.83 -10.41 15.36
C LEU A 266 -2.71 -10.49 16.89
N ALA A 267 -3.69 -10.02 17.65
CA ALA A 267 -3.71 -10.14 19.11
C ALA A 267 -3.61 -11.60 19.58
N ALA A 268 -4.33 -12.52 18.93
CA ALA A 268 -4.26 -13.96 19.23
C ALA A 268 -2.89 -14.57 18.91
N LEU A 269 -2.20 -14.13 17.86
CA LEU A 269 -0.80 -14.51 17.59
C LEU A 269 0.14 -13.99 18.70
N VAL A 270 -0.05 -12.75 19.15
CA VAL A 270 0.76 -12.13 20.20
C VAL A 270 0.59 -12.85 21.54
N GLU A 271 -0.64 -13.13 21.97
CA GLU A 271 -0.92 -13.91 23.19
C GLU A 271 -0.36 -15.35 23.08
N ALA A 272 -0.71 -16.08 22.02
CA ALA A 272 -0.37 -17.50 21.90
C ALA A 272 1.15 -17.76 21.78
N HIS A 273 1.92 -16.79 21.27
CA HIS A 273 3.35 -16.93 21.03
C HIS A 273 4.24 -16.01 21.89
N ASN A 274 3.65 -15.21 22.80
CA ASN A 274 4.35 -14.25 23.65
C ASN A 274 5.21 -13.25 22.84
N LEU A 275 4.64 -12.72 21.75
CA LEU A 275 5.31 -11.76 20.89
C LEU A 275 5.28 -10.34 21.49
N PRO A 276 6.10 -9.41 20.98
CA PRO A 276 5.82 -7.98 21.02
C PRO A 276 4.44 -7.65 20.40
N PRO A 277 3.80 -6.54 20.81
CA PRO A 277 2.59 -6.02 20.17
C PRO A 277 2.77 -5.78 18.66
N LYS A 278 1.68 -5.85 17.90
CA LYS A 278 1.72 -5.68 16.44
C LYS A 278 1.12 -4.36 16.01
N VAL A 279 1.86 -3.57 15.23
CA VAL A 279 1.27 -2.51 14.42
C VAL A 279 0.45 -3.15 13.28
N LEU A 280 -0.72 -2.60 12.99
CA LEU A 280 -1.55 -2.88 11.82
C LEU A 280 -1.78 -1.59 11.05
N ILE A 281 -1.33 -1.52 9.80
CA ILE A 281 -1.56 -0.38 8.90
C ILE A 281 -2.82 -0.64 8.08
N VAL A 282 -3.63 0.39 7.86
CA VAL A 282 -4.69 0.39 6.84
C VAL A 282 -4.58 1.66 5.99
N HIS A 283 -4.26 1.50 4.71
CA HIS A 283 -4.13 2.61 3.76
C HIS A 283 -5.49 3.25 3.45
N GLN A 284 -5.57 4.58 3.43
CA GLN A 284 -6.81 5.32 3.14
C GLN A 284 -6.54 6.66 2.44
N PHE A 285 -7.10 6.85 1.24
CA PHE A 285 -7.12 8.15 0.53
C PHE A 285 -8.52 8.68 0.23
N ARG A 286 -9.56 7.94 0.59
CA ARG A 286 -10.96 8.42 0.61
C ARG A 286 -11.67 7.92 1.86
N GLU A 287 -12.57 8.76 2.39
CA GLU A 287 -13.50 8.42 3.48
C GLU A 287 -14.17 7.05 3.25
N ASP A 288 -14.61 6.77 2.01
CA ASP A 288 -15.38 5.57 1.70
C ASP A 288 -14.56 4.28 1.55
N MET A 289 -13.24 4.29 1.65
CA MET A 289 -12.43 3.05 1.58
C MET A 289 -12.57 2.15 2.82
N ILE A 290 -12.99 2.71 3.97
CA ILE A 290 -13.28 1.95 5.19
C ILE A 290 -14.75 2.18 5.55
N LYS A 291 -15.59 1.17 5.33
CA LYS A 291 -17.02 1.23 5.70
C LYS A 291 -17.19 1.04 7.21
N GLU A 292 -18.03 1.86 7.82
CA GLU A 292 -18.32 1.87 9.27
C GLU A 292 -17.06 2.10 10.14
N LYS A 293 -16.12 2.94 9.67
CA LYS A 293 -14.86 3.30 10.34
C LYS A 293 -15.05 3.75 11.79
N GLU A 294 -16.16 4.44 12.09
CA GLU A 294 -16.55 4.90 13.42
C GLU A 294 -16.82 3.78 14.44
N THR A 295 -16.87 2.52 13.99
CA THR A 295 -17.00 1.32 14.84
C THR A 295 -15.66 0.74 15.30
N LEU A 296 -14.54 1.08 14.65
CA LEU A 296 -13.19 0.60 14.99
C LEU A 296 -12.78 0.96 16.43
N ARG A 297 -12.08 0.06 17.12
CA ARG A 297 -11.60 0.28 18.49
C ARG A 297 -10.17 -0.26 18.63
N PRO A 298 -9.36 0.27 19.57
CA PRO A 298 -8.12 -0.36 19.99
C PRO A 298 -8.36 -1.81 20.45
N VAL A 299 -7.40 -2.69 20.17
CA VAL A 299 -7.44 -4.11 20.56
C VAL A 299 -6.13 -4.43 21.29
N PRO A 300 -6.15 -4.98 22.51
CA PRO A 300 -4.93 -5.26 23.26
C PRO A 300 -3.92 -6.13 22.50
N GLY A 301 -2.64 -5.77 22.59
CA GLY A 301 -1.56 -6.38 21.80
C GLY A 301 -1.47 -5.92 20.34
N VAL A 302 -2.32 -4.99 19.89
CA VAL A 302 -2.28 -4.39 18.55
C VAL A 302 -2.32 -2.86 18.65
N GLN A 303 -1.68 -2.18 17.70
CA GLN A 303 -1.73 -0.72 17.50
C GLN A 303 -2.25 -0.44 16.09
N LEU A 304 -3.41 0.20 15.96
CA LEU A 304 -4.03 0.45 14.65
C LEU A 304 -3.60 1.80 14.07
N VAL A 305 -2.91 1.77 12.92
CA VAL A 305 -2.57 2.97 12.14
C VAL A 305 -3.53 3.11 10.97
N ILE A 306 -4.13 4.29 10.82
CA ILE A 306 -4.77 4.70 9.56
C ILE A 306 -3.82 5.62 8.81
N ASP A 307 -3.43 5.22 7.61
CA ASP A 307 -2.47 5.93 6.77
C ASP A 307 -3.16 6.79 5.70
N ALA A 308 -2.74 8.05 5.57
CA ALA A 308 -3.24 8.99 4.57
C ALA A 308 -2.54 8.79 3.20
N ASP A 309 -3.00 7.79 2.45
CA ASP A 309 -2.41 7.31 1.18
C ASP A 309 -2.70 8.22 -0.05
N GLY A 310 -2.71 9.53 0.15
CA GLY A 310 -3.10 10.51 -0.87
C GLY A 310 -1.92 11.25 -1.48
N PHE A 311 -1.69 11.14 -2.80
CA PHE A 311 -0.71 11.99 -3.49
C PHE A 311 -1.24 13.39 -3.83
N GLY A 312 -0.37 14.40 -3.82
CA GLY A 312 -0.76 15.79 -4.08
C GLY A 312 0.35 16.83 -3.92
N ASP A 313 -0.04 18.10 -3.87
CA ASP A 313 0.79 19.16 -3.27
C ASP A 313 0.61 19.15 -1.73
N PRO A 314 1.49 19.81 -0.96
CA PRO A 314 1.41 19.80 0.50
C PRO A 314 0.08 20.31 1.09
N ASP A 315 -0.57 21.28 0.44
CA ASP A 315 -1.88 21.80 0.87
C ASP A 315 -2.97 20.70 0.74
N LEU A 316 -2.97 19.96 -0.37
CA LEU A 316 -3.88 18.83 -0.58
C LEU A 316 -3.56 17.67 0.37
N LYS A 317 -2.29 17.28 0.54
CA LYS A 317 -1.89 16.21 1.47
C LYS A 317 -2.29 16.53 2.91
N THR A 318 -1.98 17.76 3.38
CA THR A 318 -2.39 18.26 4.69
C THR A 318 -3.92 18.24 4.83
N SER A 319 -4.67 18.61 3.79
CA SER A 319 -6.13 18.56 3.80
C SER A 319 -6.69 17.13 3.91
N VAL A 320 -6.09 16.17 3.19
CA VAL A 320 -6.47 14.75 3.23
C VAL A 320 -6.13 14.12 4.58
N TYR A 321 -4.92 14.35 5.11
CA TYR A 321 -4.51 13.90 6.44
C TYR A 321 -5.43 14.42 7.54
N ASN A 322 -5.82 15.70 7.46
CA ASN A 322 -6.77 16.29 8.40
C ASN A 322 -8.15 15.59 8.38
N ILE A 323 -8.67 15.27 7.18
CA ILE A 323 -9.98 14.62 7.02
C ILE A 323 -9.95 13.15 7.44
N LEU A 324 -8.87 12.43 7.14
CA LEU A 324 -8.80 10.97 7.34
C LEU A 324 -8.17 10.54 8.66
N VAL A 325 -7.35 11.39 9.29
CA VAL A 325 -6.64 11.09 10.55
C VAL A 325 -7.06 12.04 11.66
N ARG A 326 -6.86 13.36 11.52
CA ARG A 326 -7.07 14.32 12.62
C ARG A 326 -8.53 14.43 13.09
N ASP A 327 -9.47 14.49 12.14
CA ASP A 327 -10.88 14.76 12.43
C ASP A 327 -11.71 13.47 12.63
N GLU A 328 -11.05 12.31 12.67
CA GLU A 328 -11.61 10.95 12.74
C GLU A 328 -11.16 10.21 14.02
N PRO A 329 -11.88 9.17 14.48
CA PRO A 329 -11.54 8.42 15.70
C PRO A 329 -10.44 7.38 15.46
N VAL A 330 -9.26 7.85 15.04
CA VAL A 330 -8.06 7.04 14.75
C VAL A 330 -7.23 6.82 16.03
N GLU A 331 -6.56 5.66 16.14
CA GLU A 331 -5.66 5.35 17.27
C GLU A 331 -4.25 5.94 17.04
N PHE A 332 -3.63 5.67 15.89
CA PHE A 332 -2.34 6.24 15.46
C PHE A 332 -2.38 6.71 14.00
N GLY A 333 -1.65 7.78 13.67
CA GLY A 333 -1.73 8.45 12.37
C GLY A 333 -0.57 8.15 11.42
N GLY A 334 -0.87 7.75 10.18
CA GLY A 334 0.12 7.55 9.11
C GLY A 334 0.01 8.58 7.97
N ILE A 335 1.11 8.81 7.26
CA ILE A 335 1.10 9.50 5.96
C ILE A 335 2.08 8.86 4.96
N LYS A 336 1.61 8.58 3.74
CA LYS A 336 2.42 8.11 2.62
C LYS A 336 2.82 9.25 1.69
N LEU A 337 4.06 9.23 1.21
CA LEU A 337 4.73 10.24 0.43
C LEU A 337 5.23 9.63 -0.88
N PHE A 338 4.99 10.32 -2.00
CA PHE A 338 5.22 9.78 -3.34
C PHE A 338 6.29 10.59 -4.09
N TYR A 339 7.50 10.06 -4.21
CA TYR A 339 8.63 10.78 -4.82
C TYR A 339 8.31 11.29 -6.24
N ARG A 340 7.58 10.50 -7.03
CA ARG A 340 7.19 10.83 -8.40
C ARG A 340 5.91 11.67 -8.48
N GLN A 341 4.92 11.44 -7.63
CA GLN A 341 3.60 12.07 -7.70
C GLN A 341 3.47 13.38 -6.91
N ASP A 342 4.09 13.50 -5.73
CA ASP A 342 3.93 14.66 -4.84
C ASP A 342 4.75 15.86 -5.32
N LYS A 343 4.12 17.02 -5.56
CA LYS A 343 4.77 18.14 -6.27
C LYS A 343 4.40 19.51 -5.67
N PRO A 344 5.26 20.11 -4.82
CA PRO A 344 6.50 19.54 -4.27
C PRO A 344 6.23 18.33 -3.35
N LEU A 345 7.26 17.51 -3.15
CA LEU A 345 7.29 16.56 -2.03
C LEU A 345 7.36 17.37 -0.73
N MET A 346 6.71 16.90 0.34
CA MET A 346 6.86 17.49 1.66
C MET A 346 8.25 17.15 2.22
N GLU A 347 8.92 18.11 2.84
CA GLU A 347 10.15 17.84 3.58
C GLU A 347 9.81 17.25 4.97
N PRO A 348 10.72 16.52 5.63
CA PRO A 348 10.47 15.95 6.97
C PRO A 348 9.97 16.97 8.00
N SER A 349 10.40 18.23 7.93
CA SER A 349 9.86 19.33 8.75
C SER A 349 8.37 19.57 8.53
N ASP A 350 7.92 19.58 7.27
CA ASP A 350 6.53 19.83 6.91
C ASP A 350 5.63 18.66 7.34
N VAL A 351 6.20 17.45 7.40
CA VAL A 351 5.52 16.22 7.83
C VAL A 351 5.39 16.16 9.34
N VAL A 352 6.43 16.49 10.12
CA VAL A 352 6.34 16.48 11.59
C VAL A 352 5.50 17.63 12.15
N ASP A 353 5.40 18.77 11.43
CA ASP A 353 4.53 19.91 11.75
C ASP A 353 3.02 19.65 11.48
N LEU A 354 2.64 18.50 10.92
CA LEU A 354 1.24 18.06 10.86
C LEU A 354 0.66 17.85 12.26
N ASN A 355 -0.67 17.93 12.38
CA ASN A 355 -1.38 17.81 13.66
C ASN A 355 -2.53 16.78 13.56
N PRO A 356 -2.49 15.64 14.28
CA PRO A 356 -1.35 15.16 15.08
C PRO A 356 -0.09 14.94 14.21
N SER A 357 1.09 14.90 14.84
CA SER A 357 2.32 14.57 14.12
C SER A 357 2.31 13.07 13.78
N PRO A 358 2.57 12.65 12.52
CA PRO A 358 2.46 11.26 12.11
C PRO A 358 3.35 10.33 12.91
N ASP A 359 2.74 9.23 13.35
CA ASP A 359 3.38 8.12 14.04
C ASP A 359 4.06 7.16 13.06
N LEU A 360 3.54 7.12 11.83
CA LEU A 360 4.06 6.37 10.69
C LEU A 360 4.27 7.32 9.51
N VAL A 361 5.40 7.17 8.82
CA VAL A 361 5.68 7.82 7.54
C VAL A 361 6.11 6.77 6.52
N ILE A 362 5.53 6.82 5.32
CA ILE A 362 5.73 5.83 4.26
C ILE A 362 6.24 6.55 3.00
N TYR A 363 7.19 5.99 2.25
CA TYR A 363 7.65 6.54 0.96
C TYR A 363 7.56 5.55 -0.22
N GLN A 364 7.20 6.05 -1.42
CA GLN A 364 6.91 5.28 -2.65
C GLN A 364 7.30 6.00 -3.98
#